data_AF-A0AAJ1JHU4-F1
#
_entry.id   AF-A0AAJ1JHU4-F1
#
_cell.length_a   1.000
_cell.length_b   1.000
_cell.length_c   1.000
_cell.angle_alpha   90.00
_cell.angle_beta   90.00
_cell.angle_gamma   90.00
#
_symmetry.space_group_name_H-M   'P 1'
#
loop_
_entity.id
_entity.type
_entity.pdbx_description
1 polymer ?
#
loop_
_entity_poly.entity_id
_entity_poly.type
_entity_poly.pdbx_seq_one_letter_code
_entity_poly.pdbx_strand_id
1 'polypeptide(L)'
;MRAGIIFKVGQADTCTNIRGNFRYLPVDCYQQQSSRNTTWFVENVIKYHRMVENYVSTLLDCGFTLEGLKEPKPLASALKEPPDLERYTRYAPFLVLKAVKR
;
A
#
# COMPACT_ATOMS: atom_id res chain seq x y z
N MET A 1 -17.28 3.91 16.80
CA MET A 1 -16.47 2.80 16.25
C MET A 1 -15.36 3.41 15.40
N ARG A 2 -14.09 3.28 15.79
CA ARG A 2 -12.93 3.78 15.00
C ARG A 2 -12.38 2.60 14.21
N ALA A 3 -12.63 2.55 12.90
CA ALA A 3 -12.03 1.55 12.03
C ALA A 3 -10.78 2.17 11.38
N GLY A 4 -9.60 1.73 11.80
CA GLY A 4 -8.36 1.98 11.08
C GLY A 4 -7.98 0.69 10.37
N ILE A 5 -8.05 0.67 9.04
CA ILE A 5 -7.61 -0.48 8.25
C ILE A 5 -6.22 -0.15 7.68
N ILE A 6 -5.24 -0.98 7.98
CA ILE A 6 -3.86 -0.87 7.48
C ILE A 6 -3.71 -1.92 6.38
N PHE A 7 -3.59 -1.48 5.12
CA PHE A 7 -3.28 -2.38 4.01
C PHE A 7 -1.82 -2.20 3.58
N LYS A 8 -1.06 -3.31 3.48
CA LYS A 8 0.29 -3.33 2.90
C LYS A 8 0.22 -3.79 1.43
N VAL A 9 0.52 -2.89 0.50
CA VAL A 9 0.60 -3.19 -0.94
C VAL A 9 1.71 -4.24 -1.18
N GLY A 10 1.36 -5.29 -1.93
CA GLY A 10 2.21 -6.45 -2.18
C GLY A 10 3.44 -6.17 -3.04
N GLN A 11 4.44 -7.02 -2.86
CA GLN A 11 5.73 -6.97 -3.54
C GLN A 11 5.53 -7.36 -5.00
N ALA A 12 5.36 -6.36 -5.88
CA ALA A 12 5.62 -6.56 -7.29
C ALA A 12 7.13 -6.73 -7.47
N ASP A 13 7.55 -7.60 -8.39
CA ASP A 13 8.95 -7.81 -8.72
C ASP A 13 9.58 -6.45 -9.05
N THR A 14 10.40 -5.96 -8.12
CA THR A 14 11.01 -4.65 -8.27
C THR A 14 11.94 -4.68 -9.46
N CYS A 15 11.85 -3.70 -10.36
CA CYS A 15 12.83 -3.59 -11.42
C CYS A 15 14.18 -3.24 -10.79
N THR A 16 15.21 -4.02 -11.08
CA THR A 16 16.59 -3.78 -10.65
C THR A 16 17.47 -3.43 -11.85
N ASN A 17 18.53 -2.67 -11.62
CA ASN A 17 19.55 -2.45 -12.65
C ASN A 17 20.46 -3.69 -12.82
N ILE A 18 21.40 -3.63 -13.77
CA ILE A 18 22.39 -4.70 -14.01
C ILE A 18 23.29 -5.02 -12.81
N ARG A 19 23.32 -4.16 -11.78
CA ARG A 19 24.08 -4.34 -10.53
C ARG A 19 23.22 -4.85 -9.38
N GLY A 20 21.93 -5.14 -9.60
CA GLY A 20 21.00 -5.60 -8.58
C GLY A 20 20.36 -4.52 -7.73
N ASN A 21 20.60 -3.23 -8.00
CA ASN A 21 20.02 -2.14 -7.21
C ASN A 21 18.59 -1.83 -7.64
N PHE A 22 17.72 -1.53 -6.68
CA PHE A 22 16.35 -1.09 -6.91
C PHE A 22 16.29 0.10 -7.87
N ARG A 23 15.49 -0.02 -8.94
CA ARG A 23 15.31 1.00 -9.98
C ARG A 23 13.94 1.64 -9.90
N TYR A 24 12.86 0.87 -9.90
CA TYR A 24 11.48 1.35 -9.72
C TYR A 24 10.54 0.17 -9.45
N LEU A 25 9.34 0.48 -8.94
CA LEU A 25 8.26 -0.49 -8.79
C LEU A 25 7.37 -0.42 -10.05
N PRO A 26 7.30 -1.47 -10.87
CA PRO A 26 6.35 -1.48 -11.97
C PRO A 26 4.92 -1.57 -11.42
N VAL A 27 4.03 -0.75 -11.95
CA VAL A 27 2.60 -0.80 -11.67
C VAL A 27 1.89 -1.10 -12.96
N ASP A 28 1.19 -2.23 -13.00
CA ASP A 28 0.41 -2.67 -14.14
C ASP A 28 -0.94 -3.24 -13.68
N CYS A 29 -1.92 -3.28 -14.58
CA CYS A 29 -3.27 -3.78 -14.31
C CYS A 29 -3.95 -3.09 -13.09
N TYR A 30 -3.63 -1.82 -12.82
CA TYR A 30 -4.10 -1.11 -11.62
C TYR A 30 -5.62 -0.97 -11.56
N GLN A 31 -6.29 -0.81 -12.70
CA GLN A 31 -7.76 -0.74 -12.73
C GLN A 31 -8.43 -2.12 -12.58
N GLN A 32 -7.68 -3.21 -12.70
CA GLN A 32 -8.21 -4.58 -12.62
C GLN A 32 -8.31 -5.04 -11.16
N GLN A 33 -9.46 -4.80 -10.55
CA GLN A 33 -9.75 -5.29 -9.19
C GLN A 33 -9.87 -6.82 -9.18
N SER A 34 -8.92 -7.49 -8.54
CA SER A 34 -8.81 -8.96 -8.59
C SER A 34 -8.01 -9.50 -7.40
N SER A 35 -8.04 -10.82 -7.20
CA SER A 35 -7.14 -11.49 -6.28
C SER A 35 -5.73 -11.56 -6.86
N ARG A 36 -4.73 -11.41 -6.00
CA ARG A 36 -3.30 -11.49 -6.30
C ARG A 36 -2.71 -12.49 -5.32
N ASN A 37 -2.17 -13.59 -5.82
CA ASN A 37 -1.40 -14.52 -4.98
C ASN A 37 0.03 -13.97 -4.87
N THR A 38 0.54 -13.89 -3.65
CA THR A 38 1.89 -13.40 -3.37
C THR A 38 2.50 -14.18 -2.21
N THR A 39 3.81 -14.38 -2.26
CA THR A 39 4.57 -14.84 -1.10
C THR A 39 4.93 -13.62 -0.26
N TRP A 40 4.63 -13.66 1.03
CA TRP A 40 5.05 -12.60 1.97
C TRP A 40 6.00 -13.18 3.02
N PHE A 41 5.55 -13.32 4.28
CA PHE A 41 6.26 -14.11 5.29
C PHE A 41 5.95 -15.61 5.19
N VAL A 42 4.82 -15.93 4.57
CA VAL A 42 4.37 -17.29 4.25
C VAL A 42 3.96 -17.33 2.78
N GLU A 43 3.98 -18.52 2.22
CA GLU A 43 3.51 -18.76 0.85
C GLU A 43 1.98 -18.65 0.77
N ASN A 44 1.46 -18.48 -0.45
CA ASN A 44 0.04 -18.49 -0.77
C ASN A 44 -0.81 -17.42 -0.07
N VAL A 45 -0.26 -16.22 0.16
CA VAL A 45 -1.05 -15.10 0.67
C VAL A 45 -1.87 -14.50 -0.46
N ILE A 46 -3.19 -14.62 -0.36
CA ILE A 46 -4.12 -13.98 -1.30
C ILE A 46 -4.39 -12.55 -0.85
N LYS A 47 -4.03 -11.58 -1.68
CA LYS A 47 -4.36 -10.16 -1.52
C LYS A 47 -5.45 -9.77 -2.51
N TYR A 48 -6.34 -8.87 -2.11
CA TYR A 48 -7.36 -8.32 -3.02
C TYR A 48 -6.96 -6.92 -3.42
N HIS A 49 -6.66 -6.74 -4.71
CA HIS A 49 -6.34 -5.42 -5.26
C HIS A 49 -7.62 -4.60 -5.41
N ARG A 50 -7.56 -3.34 -4.97
CA ARG A 50 -8.62 -2.34 -5.09
C ARG A 50 -7.94 -1.00 -5.37
N MET A 51 -8.59 -0.17 -6.19
CA MET A 51 -8.13 1.20 -6.37
C MET A 51 -8.42 2.01 -5.11
N VAL A 52 -7.64 3.06 -4.88
CA VAL A 52 -7.90 4.04 -3.80
C VAL A 52 -9.34 4.58 -3.88
N GLU A 53 -9.80 4.86 -5.10
CA GLU A 53 -11.17 5.29 -5.37
C GLU A 53 -12.19 4.31 -4.79
N ASN A 54 -12.02 2.99 -4.99
CA ASN A 54 -12.98 2.01 -4.48
C ASN A 54 -13.02 2.00 -2.96
N TYR A 55 -11.88 2.13 -2.28
CA TYR A 55 -11.88 2.21 -0.82
C TYR A 55 -12.61 3.46 -0.32
N VAL A 56 -12.33 4.61 -0.94
CA VAL A 56 -12.92 5.90 -0.52
C VAL A 56 -14.41 5.91 -0.81
N SER A 57 -14.83 5.62 -2.04
CA SER A 57 -16.25 5.62 -2.41
C SER A 57 -17.06 4.63 -1.58
N THR A 58 -16.55 3.42 -1.34
CA THR A 58 -17.23 2.43 -0.50
C THR A 58 -17.51 2.97 0.91
N LEU A 59 -16.55 3.67 1.52
CA LEU A 59 -16.75 4.27 2.84
C LEU A 59 -17.83 5.36 2.80
N LEU A 60 -17.78 6.24 1.79
CA LEU A 60 -18.74 7.32 1.62
C LEU A 60 -20.17 6.79 1.41
N ASP A 61 -20.33 5.80 0.53
CA ASP A 61 -21.61 5.17 0.21
C ASP A 61 -22.20 4.43 1.42
N CYS A 62 -21.34 3.87 2.28
CA CYS A 62 -21.74 3.25 3.54
C CYS A 62 -22.10 4.26 4.66
N GLY A 63 -22.19 5.55 4.34
CA GLY A 63 -22.57 6.61 5.28
C GLY A 63 -21.47 7.01 6.26
N PHE A 64 -20.21 6.73 5.93
CA PHE A 64 -19.09 7.28 6.68
C PHE A 64 -18.70 8.67 6.17
N THR A 65 -18.18 9.49 7.06
CA THR A 65 -17.46 10.71 6.75
C THR A 65 -15.97 10.43 6.84
N LEU A 66 -15.22 10.73 5.76
CA LEU A 66 -13.78 10.58 5.72
C LEU A 66 -13.12 11.75 6.48
N GLU A 67 -12.32 11.44 7.49
CA GLU A 67 -11.61 12.42 8.33
C GLU A 67 -10.10 12.47 8.06
N GLY A 68 -9.58 11.53 7.27
CA GLY A 68 -8.17 11.53 6.92
C GLY A 68 -7.79 10.43 5.94
N LEU A 69 -6.81 10.76 5.10
CA LEU A 69 -6.13 9.85 4.19
C LEU A 69 -4.64 10.10 4.35
N LYS A 70 -3.86 9.03 4.56
CA LYS A 70 -2.41 9.11 4.65
C LYS A 70 -1.75 7.99 3.88
N GLU A 71 -0.64 8.33 3.24
CA GLU A 71 0.32 7.42 2.63
C GLU A 71 1.65 7.58 3.38
N PRO A 72 1.89 6.80 4.45
CA PRO A 72 3.02 7.01 5.33
C PRO A 72 4.36 6.77 4.62
N LYS A 73 5.31 7.68 4.85
CA LYS A 73 6.72 7.52 4.51
C LYS A 73 7.56 7.15 5.74
N PRO A 74 8.72 6.49 5.57
CA PRO A 74 9.64 6.26 6.68
C PRO A 74 10.03 7.54 7.42
N LEU A 75 10.20 7.46 8.73
CA LEU A 75 10.72 8.56 9.54
C LEU A 75 12.19 8.80 9.20
N ALA A 76 12.65 10.06 9.26
CA ALA A 76 14.04 10.40 9.00
C ALA A 76 15.02 9.68 9.94
N SER A 77 14.61 9.40 11.19
CA SER A 77 15.38 8.58 12.13
C SER A 77 15.51 7.12 11.69
N ALA A 78 14.48 6.57 11.04
CA ALA A 78 14.46 5.20 10.53
C ALA A 78 15.22 5.06 9.19
N LEU A 79 15.55 6.15 8.51
CA LEU A 79 16.39 6.08 7.31
C LEU A 79 17.88 5.80 7.62
N LYS A 80 18.26 5.84 8.91
CA LYS A 80 19.65 5.59 9.35
C LYS A 80 20.01 4.10 9.43
N GLU A 81 19.02 3.20 9.39
CA GLU A 81 19.14 1.74 9.57
C GLU A 81 17.88 1.07 9.00
N PRO A 82 17.84 -0.06 8.24
CA PRO A 82 18.77 -0.66 7.25
C PRO A 82 18.76 0.03 5.86
N PRO A 83 19.68 -0.35 4.94
CA PRO A 83 19.92 0.35 3.65
C PRO A 83 18.75 0.41 2.66
N ASP A 84 17.64 -0.26 2.91
CA ASP A 84 16.59 -0.46 1.90
C ASP A 84 15.24 0.19 2.27
N LEU A 85 15.17 0.93 3.39
CA LEU A 85 13.95 1.68 3.76
C LEU A 85 13.72 2.91 2.87
N GLU A 86 14.77 3.48 2.30
CA GLU A 86 14.68 4.64 1.42
C GLU A 86 13.77 4.39 0.22
N ARG A 87 13.68 3.15 -0.29
CA ARG A 87 12.80 2.82 -1.41
C ARG A 87 11.32 3.11 -1.14
N TYR A 88 10.88 3.03 0.12
CA TYR A 88 9.51 3.33 0.54
C TYR A 88 9.22 4.84 0.61
N THR A 89 10.18 5.70 0.27
CA THR A 89 9.92 7.12 -0.05
C THR A 89 9.46 7.30 -1.50
N ARG A 90 9.70 6.30 -2.37
CA ARG A 90 9.43 6.35 -3.81
C ARG A 90 8.09 5.73 -4.19
N TYR A 91 7.50 4.95 -3.30
CA TYR A 91 6.16 4.40 -3.43
C TYR A 91 5.56 4.21 -2.03
N ALA A 92 4.24 4.33 -1.90
CA ALA A 92 3.54 4.15 -0.65
C ALA A 92 3.18 2.67 -0.45
N PRO A 93 3.83 1.93 0.47
CA PRO A 93 3.45 0.56 0.76
C PRO A 93 2.15 0.48 1.56
N PHE A 94 1.68 1.59 2.14
CA PHE A 94 0.48 1.62 2.98
C PHE A 94 -0.47 2.76 2.61
N LEU A 95 -1.76 2.44 2.63
CA LEU A 95 -2.86 3.40 2.64
C LEU A 95 -3.53 3.35 4.01
N VAL A 96 -3.67 4.50 4.66
CA VAL A 96 -4.35 4.65 5.95
C VAL A 96 -5.52 5.60 5.78
N LEU A 97 -6.72 5.09 6.06
CA LEU A 97 -7.96 5.87 6.02
C LEU A 97 -8.53 6.01 7.43
N LYS A 98 -8.93 7.22 7.80
CA LYS A 98 -9.67 7.53 9.03
C LYS A 98 -11.08 7.94 8.63
N ALA A 99 -12.08 7.25 9.13
CA ALA A 99 -13.48 7.55 8.85
C ALA A 99 -14.34 7.37 10.11
N VAL A 100 -15.43 8.15 10.18
CA VAL A 100 -16.42 8.12 11.26
C VAL A 100 -17.79 7.88 10.66
N LYS A 101 -18.55 6.93 11.22
CA LYS A 101 -19.92 6.67 10.80
C LYS A 101 -20.81 7.81 11.26
N ARG A 102 -21.65 8.33 10.35
CA ARG A 102 -22.70 9.29 10.70
C ARG A 102 -23.75 8.66 11.62
#